data_AF-A0A2G2LTZ6-F1
#
_entry.id   AF-A0A2G2LTZ6-F1
#
_cell.length_a   1.000
_cell.length_b   1.000
_cell.length_c   1.000
_cell.angle_alpha   90.00
_cell.angle_beta   90.00
_cell.angle_gamma   90.00
#
_symmetry.space_group_name_H-M   'P 1'
#
loop_
_entity.id
_entity.type
_entity.pdbx_description
1 polymer ?
#
loop_
_entity_poly.entity_id
_entity_poly.type
_entity_poly.pdbx_seq_one_letter_code
_entity_poly.pdbx_strand_id
1 'polypeptide(L)'
;MGNLLFSMGGRINPADFQRGAIVLIAVGTVLKILPFFSMSLGMLAGLLGLILLWPWVALWGKRYHDSDQSAWRIIAPIIALVVLSMIAGAVINVMFPVDTRAAMSAAQSGDFMALLQGAAAAARHQVIPSALIGAVLQFGVVYVFNGMIKATPGDNKYGPAAN
;
A
#
# COMPACT_ATOMS: atom_id res chain seq x y z
N MET A 1 9.04 15.93 10.63
CA MET A 1 8.50 14.98 9.63
C MET A 1 7.20 15.44 8.95
N GLY A 2 6.46 16.44 9.43
CA GLY A 2 5.20 16.89 8.79
C GLY A 2 5.35 17.31 7.33
N ASN A 3 6.44 18.01 6.96
CA ASN A 3 6.66 18.41 5.58
C ASN A 3 7.10 17.23 4.66
N LEU A 4 7.39 16.04 5.20
CA LEU A 4 7.78 14.88 4.39
C LEU A 4 6.60 14.29 3.61
N LEU A 5 5.45 14.13 4.27
CA LEU A 5 4.31 13.38 3.75
C LEU A 5 3.27 14.24 3.01
N PHE A 6 3.36 15.56 3.12
CA PHE A 6 2.33 16.47 2.59
C PHE A 6 2.82 17.42 1.49
N SER A 7 4.09 17.35 1.10
CA SER A 7 4.62 18.11 -0.04
C SER A 7 5.46 17.20 -0.93
N MET A 8 5.59 17.54 -2.22
CA MET A 8 6.51 16.86 -3.16
C MET A 8 7.86 17.59 -3.30
N GLY A 9 8.03 18.74 -2.64
CA GLY A 9 9.23 19.56 -2.75
C GLY A 9 10.39 19.01 -1.94
N GLY A 10 11.58 19.05 -2.51
CA GLY A 10 12.82 18.66 -1.85
C GLY A 10 13.27 17.22 -2.12
N ARG A 11 14.31 16.83 -1.39
CA ARG A 11 14.99 15.54 -1.46
C ARG A 11 14.93 14.86 -0.09
N ILE A 12 15.04 13.53 -0.09
CA ILE A 12 15.07 12.73 1.14
C ILE A 12 16.17 11.68 1.05
N ASN A 13 16.86 11.47 2.17
CA ASN A 13 17.87 10.44 2.27
C ASN A 13 17.20 9.04 2.27
N PRO A 14 17.96 7.96 2.00
CA PRO A 14 17.41 6.61 1.96
C PRO A 14 16.82 6.12 3.30
N ALA A 15 17.36 6.59 4.43
CA ALA A 15 16.96 6.14 5.76
C ALA A 15 15.62 6.75 6.19
N ASP A 16 15.42 8.05 5.96
CA ASP A 16 14.19 8.78 6.25
C ASP A 16 13.06 8.40 5.28
N PHE A 17 13.40 8.07 4.03
CA PHE A 17 12.46 7.40 3.12
C PHE A 17 11.94 6.11 3.73
N GLN A 18 12.82 5.21 4.20
CA GLN A 18 12.41 3.95 4.81
C GLN A 18 11.59 4.16 6.07
N ARG A 19 11.96 5.10 6.94
CA ARG A 19 11.18 5.44 8.14
C ARG A 19 9.77 5.89 7.78
N GLY A 20 9.63 6.80 6.82
CA GLY A 20 8.32 7.27 6.35
C GLY A 20 7.50 6.14 5.71
N ALA A 21 8.13 5.31 4.88
CA ALA A 21 7.47 4.16 4.27
C ALA A 21 7.01 3.12 5.31
N ILE A 22 7.81 2.82 6.33
CA ILE A 22 7.44 1.90 7.43
C ILE A 22 6.21 2.42 8.17
N VAL A 23 6.15 3.72 8.46
CA VAL A 23 4.96 4.34 9.09
C VAL A 23 3.73 4.16 8.21
N LEU A 24 3.83 4.43 6.90
CA LEU A 24 2.73 4.24 5.96
C LEU A 24 2.30 2.79 5.83
N ILE A 25 3.24 1.84 5.84
CA ILE A 25 2.96 0.40 5.84
C ILE A 25 2.25 -0.01 7.13
N ALA A 26 2.73 0.44 8.29
CA ALA A 26 2.11 0.13 9.57
C ALA A 26 0.67 0.63 9.64
N VAL A 27 0.44 1.91 9.30
CA VAL A 27 -0.90 2.50 9.26
C VAL A 27 -1.78 1.76 8.24
N GLY A 28 -1.28 1.52 7.03
CA GLY A 28 -2.02 0.79 6.00
C GLY A 28 -2.37 -0.64 6.40
N THR A 29 -1.49 -1.31 7.14
CA THR A 29 -1.73 -2.67 7.66
C THR A 29 -2.82 -2.66 8.72
N VAL A 30 -2.79 -1.71 9.65
CA VAL A 30 -3.85 -1.54 10.65
C VAL A 30 -5.20 -1.31 9.97
N LEU A 31 -5.26 -0.42 8.96
CA LEU A 31 -6.49 -0.18 8.20
C LEU A 31 -7.00 -1.44 7.49
N LYS A 32 -6.11 -2.25 6.91
CA LYS A 32 -6.49 -3.51 6.25
C LYS A 32 -7.04 -4.56 7.22
N ILE A 33 -6.73 -4.47 8.52
CA ILE A 33 -7.25 -5.38 9.54
C ILE A 33 -8.63 -4.94 10.05
N LEU A 34 -8.99 -3.65 9.96
CA LEU A 34 -10.27 -3.14 10.45
C LEU A 34 -11.54 -3.87 9.97
N PRO A 35 -11.65 -4.35 8.71
CA PRO A 35 -12.79 -5.17 8.27
C PRO A 35 -13.02 -6.43 9.11
N PHE A 36 -11.99 -6.92 9.81
CA PHE A 36 -12.11 -8.06 10.71
C PHE A 36 -13.05 -7.79 11.90
N PHE A 37 -13.16 -6.54 12.35
CA PHE A 37 -13.99 -6.17 13.51
C PHE A 37 -15.40 -5.79 13.09
N SER A 38 -15.54 -5.00 12.02
CA SER A 38 -16.84 -4.69 11.45
C SER A 38 -16.73 -4.26 9.98
N MET A 39 -17.80 -4.55 9.23
CA MET A 39 -17.91 -4.15 7.83
C MET A 39 -17.89 -2.63 7.67
N SER A 40 -18.59 -1.90 8.54
CA SER A 40 -18.62 -0.43 8.52
C SER A 40 -17.23 0.19 8.74
N LEU A 41 -16.44 -0.38 9.67
CA LEU A 41 -15.04 0.03 9.85
C LEU A 41 -14.19 -0.32 8.63
N GLY A 42 -14.45 -1.45 7.99
CA GLY A 42 -13.78 -1.82 6.74
C GLY A 42 -14.03 -0.85 5.60
N MET A 43 -15.28 -0.38 5.44
CA MET A 43 -15.61 0.64 4.43
C MET A 43 -14.90 1.96 4.71
N LEU A 44 -14.91 2.41 5.96
CA LEU A 44 -14.19 3.62 6.38
C LEU A 44 -12.67 3.47 6.14
N ALA A 45 -12.11 2.30 6.46
CA ALA A 45 -10.71 1.99 6.24
C ALA A 45 -10.33 2.06 4.75
N GLY A 46 -11.23 1.64 3.85
CA GLY A 46 -11.06 1.79 2.41
C GLY A 46 -10.95 3.26 1.98
N LEU A 47 -11.82 4.13 2.51
CA LEU A 47 -11.77 5.57 2.23
C LEU A 47 -10.51 6.23 2.78
N LEU A 48 -10.11 5.89 4.01
CA LEU A 48 -8.84 6.35 4.59
C LEU A 48 -7.63 5.85 3.80
N GLY A 49 -7.73 4.64 3.22
CA GLY A 49 -6.74 4.08 2.30
C GLY A 49 -6.50 4.94 1.06
N LEU A 50 -7.54 5.60 0.53
CA LEU A 50 -7.39 6.53 -0.60
C LEU A 50 -6.62 7.79 -0.20
N ILE A 51 -6.86 8.31 1.00
CA ILE A 51 -6.14 9.49 1.52
C ILE A 51 -4.64 9.17 1.68
N LEU A 52 -4.31 7.93 2.07
CA LEU A 52 -2.92 7.47 2.18
C LEU A 52 -2.17 7.39 0.86
N LEU A 53 -2.84 7.43 -0.30
CA LEU A 53 -2.17 7.46 -1.60
C LEU A 53 -1.31 8.72 -1.77
N TRP A 54 -1.76 9.87 -1.25
CA TRP A 54 -1.01 11.12 -1.37
C TRP A 54 0.35 11.07 -0.64
N PRO A 55 0.44 10.67 0.64
CA PRO A 55 1.70 10.45 1.33
C PRO A 55 2.66 9.50 0.59
N TRP A 56 2.13 8.45 -0.04
CA TRP A 56 2.95 7.55 -0.86
C TRP A 56 3.56 8.27 -2.07
N VAL A 57 2.75 9.07 -2.79
CA VAL A 57 3.22 9.85 -3.94
C VAL A 57 4.26 10.88 -3.50
N ALA A 58 4.02 11.60 -2.41
CA ALA A 58 4.95 12.57 -1.86
C ALA A 58 6.31 11.94 -1.48
N LEU A 59 6.28 10.79 -0.80
CA LEU A 59 7.48 10.09 -0.34
C LEU A 59 8.33 9.57 -1.51
N TRP A 60 7.71 8.88 -2.47
CA TRP A 60 8.42 8.39 -3.66
C TRP A 60 8.92 9.52 -4.56
N GLY A 61 8.12 10.57 -4.74
CA GLY A 61 8.51 11.74 -5.53
C GLY A 61 9.84 12.33 -5.05
N LYS A 62 9.96 12.58 -3.74
CA LYS A 62 11.20 13.09 -3.14
C LYS A 62 12.37 12.13 -3.26
N ARG A 63 12.12 10.82 -3.19
CA ARG A 63 13.18 9.82 -3.34
C ARG A 63 13.75 9.82 -4.76
N TYR A 64 12.89 9.94 -5.77
CA TYR A 64 13.35 10.06 -7.16
C TYR A 64 14.02 11.41 -7.44
N HIS A 65 13.54 12.49 -6.84
CA HIS A 65 14.20 13.80 -6.89
C HIS A 65 15.63 13.77 -6.32
N ASP A 66 15.90 12.94 -5.32
CA ASP A 66 17.25 12.77 -4.79
C ASP A 66 18.25 12.21 -5.82
N SER A 67 17.75 11.45 -6.79
CA SER A 67 18.52 10.92 -7.93
C SER A 67 18.42 11.77 -9.20
N ASP A 68 17.95 13.02 -9.10
CA ASP A 68 17.67 13.95 -10.20
C ASP A 68 16.66 13.44 -11.25
N GLN A 69 15.85 12.45 -10.87
CA GLN A 69 14.85 11.83 -11.73
C GLN A 69 13.46 12.43 -11.52
N SER A 70 12.60 12.35 -12.52
CA SER A 70 11.21 12.80 -12.41
C SER A 70 10.41 11.90 -11.45
N ALA A 71 9.51 12.51 -10.68
CA ALA A 71 8.59 11.80 -9.77
C ALA A 71 7.71 10.75 -10.49
N TRP A 72 7.52 10.88 -11.81
CA TRP A 72 6.77 9.92 -12.63
C TRP A 72 7.35 8.50 -12.59
N ARG A 73 8.62 8.33 -12.22
CA ARG A 73 9.23 7.01 -12.03
C ARG A 73 8.63 6.21 -10.87
N ILE A 74 7.77 6.81 -10.04
CA ILE A 74 6.92 6.09 -9.07
C ILE A 74 6.06 5.00 -9.72
N ILE A 75 5.78 5.11 -11.02
CA ILE A 75 5.03 4.08 -11.75
C ILE A 75 5.73 2.72 -11.67
N ALA A 76 7.07 2.68 -11.69
CA ALA A 76 7.82 1.42 -11.64
C ALA A 76 7.57 0.61 -10.35
N PRO A 77 7.72 1.17 -9.12
CA PRO A 77 7.38 0.43 -7.91
C PRO A 77 5.87 0.14 -7.78
N ILE A 78 5.00 0.99 -8.34
CA ILE A 78 3.55 0.70 -8.37
C ILE A 78 3.25 -0.53 -9.21
N ILE A 79 3.79 -0.61 -10.44
CA ILE A 79 3.62 -1.78 -11.31
C ILE A 79 4.15 -3.04 -10.62
N ALA A 80 5.35 -2.97 -10.05
CA ALA A 80 5.92 -4.10 -9.31
C ALA A 80 5.01 -4.55 -8.16
N LEU A 81 4.48 -3.61 -7.37
CA LEU A 81 3.57 -3.92 -6.28
C LEU A 81 2.26 -4.55 -6.78
N VAL A 82 1.68 -4.07 -7.87
CA VAL A 82 0.46 -4.63 -8.47
C VAL A 82 0.68 -6.08 -8.91
N VAL A 83 1.76 -6.35 -9.66
CA VAL A 83 2.09 -7.70 -10.13
C VAL A 83 2.32 -8.65 -8.95
N LEU A 84 3.11 -8.23 -7.95
CA LEU A 84 3.34 -9.03 -6.75
C LEU A 84 2.06 -9.26 -5.95
N SER A 85 1.16 -8.28 -5.89
CA SER A 85 -0.13 -8.40 -5.20
C SER A 85 -1.06 -9.39 -5.91
N MET A 86 -1.04 -9.45 -7.25
CA MET A 86 -1.80 -10.45 -8.00
C MET A 86 -1.30 -11.87 -7.72
N ILE A 87 0.02 -12.06 -7.72
CA ILE A 87 0.64 -13.35 -7.42
C ILE A 87 0.32 -13.76 -5.97
N ALA A 88 0.50 -12.87 -5.01
CA ALA A 88 0.17 -13.15 -3.62
C ALA A 88 -1.31 -13.40 -3.41
N GLY A 89 -2.20 -12.69 -4.11
CA GLY A 89 -3.63 -12.95 -4.07
C GLY A 89 -3.98 -14.36 -4.56
N ALA A 90 -3.35 -14.84 -5.63
CA ALA A 90 -3.52 -16.21 -6.11
C ALA A 90 -3.03 -17.23 -5.06
N VAL A 91 -1.85 -17.01 -4.48
CA VAL A 91 -1.27 -17.88 -3.44
C VAL A 91 -2.14 -17.91 -2.18
N ILE A 92 -2.61 -16.75 -1.71
CA ILE A 92 -3.48 -16.63 -0.53
C ILE A 92 -4.78 -17.40 -0.76
N ASN A 93 -5.39 -17.32 -1.95
CA ASN A 93 -6.62 -18.06 -2.23
C ASN A 93 -6.41 -19.58 -2.24
N VAL A 94 -5.24 -20.06 -2.65
CA VAL A 94 -4.90 -21.49 -2.57
C VAL A 94 -4.64 -21.92 -1.13
N MET A 95 -3.93 -21.11 -0.35
CA MET A 95 -3.55 -21.45 1.04
C MET A 95 -4.70 -21.25 2.05
N PHE A 96 -5.59 -20.30 1.78
CA PHE A 96 -6.70 -19.91 2.66
C PHE A 96 -7.99 -19.83 1.84
N PRO A 97 -8.55 -20.95 1.35
CA PRO A 97 -9.71 -20.92 0.46
C PRO A 97 -10.91 -20.22 1.09
N VAL A 98 -11.63 -19.41 0.31
CA VAL A 98 -12.86 -18.72 0.71
C VAL A 98 -14.05 -19.65 0.49
N ASP A 99 -14.91 -19.80 1.49
CA ASP A 99 -16.20 -20.47 1.28
C ASP A 99 -17.16 -19.52 0.57
N THR A 100 -17.24 -19.65 -0.74
CA THR A 100 -18.06 -18.79 -1.60
C THR A 100 -19.53 -19.20 -1.63
N ARG A 101 -19.95 -20.26 -0.92
CA ARG A 101 -21.33 -20.78 -1.00
C ARG A 101 -22.36 -19.75 -0.52
N ALA A 102 -22.10 -19.11 0.62
CA ALA A 102 -22.97 -18.06 1.17
C ALA A 102 -22.99 -16.80 0.28
N ALA A 103 -21.85 -16.44 -0.32
CA ALA A 103 -21.74 -15.32 -1.24
C ALA A 103 -22.48 -15.60 -2.57
N MET A 104 -22.42 -16.83 -3.09
CA MET A 104 -23.13 -17.25 -4.31
C MET A 104 -24.65 -17.29 -4.10
N SER A 105 -25.14 -17.74 -2.95
CA SER A 105 -26.58 -17.70 -2.64
C SER A 105 -27.09 -16.26 -2.48
N ALA A 106 -26.29 -15.37 -1.89
CA ALA A 106 -26.65 -13.95 -1.76
C ALA A 106 -26.55 -13.19 -3.10
N ALA A 107 -25.70 -13.64 -4.04
CA ALA A 107 -25.67 -13.08 -5.38
C ALA A 107 -26.96 -13.34 -6.18
N GLN A 108 -27.63 -14.46 -5.91
CA GLN A 108 -28.87 -14.84 -6.59
C GLN A 108 -30.10 -14.06 -6.09
N SER A 109 -30.05 -13.49 -4.88
CA SER A 109 -31.17 -12.73 -4.33
C SER A 109 -31.30 -11.31 -4.87
N GLY A 110 -30.31 -10.81 -5.62
CA GLY A 110 -30.28 -9.44 -6.15
C GLY A 110 -30.08 -8.36 -5.07
N ASP A 111 -29.98 -8.75 -3.79
CA ASP A 111 -29.72 -7.84 -2.68
C ASP A 111 -28.21 -7.58 -2.56
N PHE A 112 -27.79 -6.42 -3.06
CA PHE A 112 -26.40 -5.98 -3.04
C PHE A 112 -25.81 -5.91 -1.61
N MET A 113 -26.61 -5.54 -0.61
CA MET A 113 -26.12 -5.45 0.77
C MET A 113 -25.92 -6.83 1.37
N ALA A 114 -26.83 -7.76 1.11
CA ALA A 114 -26.69 -9.16 1.52
C ALA A 114 -25.48 -9.82 0.82
N LEU A 115 -25.25 -9.54 -0.46
CA LEU A 115 -24.06 -9.99 -1.20
C LEU A 115 -22.77 -9.51 -0.50
N LEU A 116 -22.68 -8.23 -0.20
CA LEU A 116 -21.47 -7.64 0.36
C LEU A 116 -21.19 -8.18 1.77
N GLN A 117 -22.23 -8.37 2.59
CA GLN A 117 -22.11 -9.01 3.90
C GLN A 117 -21.67 -10.47 3.78
N GLY A 118 -22.25 -11.23 2.85
CA GLY A 118 -21.88 -12.62 2.60
C GLY A 118 -20.43 -12.77 2.15
N ALA A 119 -19.97 -11.90 1.24
CA ALA A 119 -18.59 -11.87 0.79
C ALA A 119 -17.61 -11.48 1.91
N ALA A 120 -17.95 -10.46 2.72
CA ALA A 120 -17.11 -10.03 3.84
C ALA A 120 -17.00 -11.11 4.93
N ALA A 121 -18.09 -11.81 5.24
CA ALA A 121 -18.08 -12.92 6.18
C ALA A 121 -17.23 -14.09 5.65
N ALA A 122 -17.40 -14.44 4.37
CA ALA A 122 -16.65 -15.51 3.72
C ALA A 122 -15.15 -15.22 3.65
N ALA A 123 -14.74 -13.96 3.47
CA ALA A 123 -13.34 -13.56 3.38
C ALA A 123 -12.68 -13.26 4.73
N ARG A 124 -13.41 -13.36 5.86
CA ARG A 124 -12.93 -12.88 7.16
C ARG A 124 -11.64 -13.55 7.62
N HIS A 125 -11.48 -14.86 7.38
CA HIS A 125 -10.25 -15.59 7.74
C HIS A 125 -9.05 -15.20 6.89
N GLN A 126 -9.26 -14.64 5.69
CA GLN A 126 -8.18 -14.13 4.84
C GLN A 126 -7.70 -12.73 5.23
N VAL A 127 -8.48 -11.96 6.02
CA VAL A 127 -8.14 -10.56 6.33
C VAL A 127 -6.77 -10.43 6.97
N ILE A 128 -6.47 -11.23 8.01
CA ILE A 128 -5.19 -11.15 8.71
C ILE A 128 -4.02 -11.66 7.84
N PRO A 129 -4.08 -12.86 7.22
CA PRO A 129 -3.01 -13.31 6.32
C PRO A 129 -2.72 -12.34 5.19
N SER A 130 -3.76 -11.81 4.54
CA SER A 130 -3.60 -10.87 3.42
C SER A 130 -3.02 -9.53 3.85
N ALA A 131 -3.39 -9.01 5.04
CA ALA A 131 -2.80 -7.80 5.58
C ALA A 131 -1.30 -7.97 5.86
N LEU A 132 -0.90 -9.08 6.48
CA LEU A 132 0.50 -9.36 6.81
C LEU A 132 1.35 -9.62 5.56
N ILE A 133 0.89 -10.47 4.65
CA ILE A 133 1.58 -10.73 3.37
C ILE A 133 1.70 -9.44 2.57
N GLY A 134 0.63 -8.64 2.51
CA GLY A 134 0.65 -7.33 1.85
C GLY A 134 1.67 -6.37 2.46
N ALA A 135 1.82 -6.35 3.79
CA ALA A 135 2.80 -5.53 4.49
C ALA A 135 4.23 -5.95 4.14
N VAL A 136 4.51 -7.25 4.13
CA VAL A 136 5.81 -7.82 3.76
C VAL A 136 6.16 -7.48 2.31
N LEU A 137 5.21 -7.62 1.38
CA LEU A 137 5.41 -7.26 -0.02
C LEU A 137 5.68 -5.76 -0.21
N GLN A 138 4.89 -4.90 0.45
CA GLN A 138 5.11 -3.46 0.40
C GLN A 138 6.49 -3.09 0.93
N PHE A 139 6.89 -3.69 2.06
CA PHE A 139 8.23 -3.49 2.62
C PHE A 139 9.32 -3.96 1.65
N GLY A 140 9.16 -5.13 1.03
CA GLY A 140 10.09 -5.65 0.02
C GLY A 140 10.26 -4.71 -1.17
N VAL A 141 9.16 -4.20 -1.73
CA VAL A 141 9.21 -3.22 -2.83
C VAL A 141 9.91 -1.94 -2.40
N VAL A 142 9.56 -1.39 -1.24
CA VAL A 142 10.21 -0.20 -0.68
C VAL A 142 11.70 -0.42 -0.52
N TYR A 143 12.11 -1.55 0.05
CA TYR A 143 13.52 -1.87 0.30
C TYR A 143 14.31 -2.00 -1.01
N VAL A 144 13.81 -2.79 -1.95
CA VAL A 144 14.48 -3.05 -3.24
C VAL A 144 14.62 -1.77 -4.04
N PHE A 145 13.53 -1.03 -4.27
CA PHE A 145 13.58 0.19 -5.07
C PHE A 145 14.36 1.31 -4.38
N ASN A 146 14.31 1.42 -3.04
CA ASN A 146 15.14 2.39 -2.32
C ASN A 146 16.63 2.15 -2.53
N GLY A 147 17.06 0.87 -2.55
CA GLY A 147 18.44 0.48 -2.79
C GLY A 147 18.89 0.65 -4.25
N MET A 148 17.96 0.60 -5.21
CA MET A 148 18.26 0.83 -6.63
C MET A 148 18.47 2.31 -6.98
N ILE A 149 17.86 3.22 -6.20
CA ILE A 149 17.94 4.66 -6.45
C ILE A 149 19.28 5.19 -5.88
N LYS A 150 20.15 5.72 -6.74
CA LYS A 150 21.42 6.32 -6.33
C LYS A 150 21.27 7.82 -6.17
N ALA A 151 21.68 8.36 -5.03
CA ALA A 151 21.65 9.79 -4.76
C ALA A 151 22.62 10.55 -5.68
N THR A 152 22.20 11.71 -6.17
CA THR A 152 23.09 12.62 -6.90
C THR A 152 23.99 13.36 -5.91
N PRO A 153 25.33 13.33 -6.07
CA PRO A 153 26.24 14.09 -5.22
C PRO A 153 26.00 15.60 -5.33
N GLY A 154 26.01 16.30 -4.19
CA GLY A 154 25.80 17.74 -4.14
C GLY A 154 24.35 18.15 -4.41
N ASP A 155 24.15 19.44 -4.65
CA ASP A 155 22.83 20.04 -4.87
C ASP A 155 22.30 19.74 -6.28
N ASN A 156 20.98 19.64 -6.43
CA ASN A 156 20.35 19.43 -7.73
C ASN A 156 19.13 20.36 -7.91
N LYS A 157 18.45 20.26 -9.07
CA LYS A 157 17.29 21.13 -9.40
C LYS A 157 16.09 20.99 -8.46
N TYR A 158 16.07 19.98 -7.60
CA TYR A 158 15.02 19.73 -6.62
C TYR A 158 15.40 20.16 -5.20
N GLY A 159 16.63 20.62 -4.97
CA GLY A 159 17.08 21.17 -3.70
C GLY A 159 18.47 20.69 -3.26
N PRO A 160 18.90 21.11 -2.06
CA PRO A 160 20.20 20.76 -1.52
C PRO A 160 20.34 19.25 -1.27
N ALA A 161 21.58 18.76 -1.23
CA ALA A 161 21.86 17.36 -0.91
C ALA A 161 21.09 16.89 0.33
N ALA A 162 20.45 15.72 0.24
CA ALA A 162 19.80 15.13 1.39
C ALA A 162 20.87 14.59 2.35
N ASN A 163 21.04 15.26 3.49
CA ASN A 163 21.92 14.82 4.59
C ASN A 163 21.39 13.57 5.28
#